data_AF-A0A6B3CVS7-F1
#
_entry.id   AF-A0A6B3CVS7-F1
#
_cell.length_a   1.000
_cell.length_b   1.000
_cell.length_c   1.000
_cell.angle_alpha   90.00
_cell.angle_beta   90.00
_cell.angle_gamma   90.00
#
_symmetry.space_group_name_H-M   'P 1'
#
loop_
_entity.id
_entity.type
_entity.pdbx_description
1 polymer ?
#
loop_
_entity_poly.entity_id
_entity_poly.type
_entity_poly.pdbx_seq_one_letter_code
_entity_poly.pdbx_strand_id
1 'polypeptide(L)'
;LRTLDAGRGERIPVFEEALDAVSVPLQAEIKDAAAARVLAEVMLRRDLVDRVEVISFHDEALVEIARLVPGVRTALVAQYYGPEVVDRAV
;
A
#
# COMPACT_ATOMS: atom_id res chain seq x y z
N LEU A 1 8.09 17.84 -4.15
CA LEU A 1 6.73 17.36 -3.82
C LEU A 1 6.08 18.18 -2.71
N ARG A 2 6.66 18.31 -1.52
CA ARG A 2 6.00 18.95 -0.36
C ARG A 2 5.72 20.45 -0.48
N THR A 3 6.31 21.13 -1.47
CA THR A 3 6.05 22.54 -1.79
C THR A 3 4.89 22.71 -2.77
N LEU A 4 4.30 21.62 -3.25
CA LEU A 4 3.16 21.63 -4.16
C LEU A 4 1.85 21.67 -3.35
N ASP A 5 0.87 22.39 -3.90
CA ASP A 5 -0.50 22.46 -3.38
C ASP A 5 -1.28 21.20 -3.82
N ALA A 6 -1.72 20.41 -2.84
CA ALA A 6 -2.53 19.20 -3.03
C ALA A 6 -4.04 19.52 -3.16
N GLY A 7 -4.40 20.80 -3.26
CA GLY A 7 -5.75 21.33 -3.26
C GLY A 7 -6.06 22.07 -1.97
N ARG A 8 -6.72 23.23 -2.08
CA ARG A 8 -7.15 24.07 -0.95
C ARG A 8 -5.99 24.53 -0.03
N GLY A 9 -4.77 24.62 -0.55
CA GLY A 9 -3.59 25.03 0.23
C GLY A 9 -2.95 23.91 1.05
N GLU A 10 -3.43 22.67 0.91
CA GLU A 10 -2.85 21.50 1.57
C GLU A 10 -1.53 21.07 0.93
N ARG A 11 -0.70 20.35 1.68
CA ARG A 11 0.56 19.79 1.18
C ARG A 11 0.38 18.31 0.87
N ILE A 12 1.20 17.78 -0.04
CA ILE A 12 1.28 16.34 -0.27
C ILE A 12 1.84 15.65 1.00
N PRO A 13 1.08 14.73 1.64
CA PRO A 13 1.52 14.06 2.86
C PRO A 13 2.48 12.91 2.54
N VAL A 14 3.31 12.55 3.53
CA VAL A 14 3.96 11.23 3.55
C VAL A 14 3.03 10.18 4.19
N PHE A 15 3.33 8.90 4.01
CA PHE A 15 2.47 7.82 4.50
C PHE A 15 2.26 7.87 6.02
N GLU A 16 3.31 8.16 6.80
CA GLU A 16 3.18 8.30 8.25
C GLU A 16 2.27 9.46 8.68
N GLU A 17 2.26 10.58 7.95
CA GLU A 17 1.36 11.72 8.26
C GLU A 17 -0.11 11.31 8.06
N ALA A 18 -0.40 10.49 7.04
CA ALA A 18 -1.74 9.94 6.84
C ALA A 18 -2.12 8.92 7.93
N LEU A 19 -1.18 8.08 8.35
CA LEU A 19 -1.36 7.12 9.45
C LEU A 19 -1.65 7.78 10.79
N ASP A 20 -1.03 8.92 11.05
CA ASP A 20 -1.19 9.68 12.30
C ASP A 20 -2.53 10.46 12.30
N ALA A 21 -3.00 10.90 11.13
CA ALA A 21 -4.24 11.68 11.01
C ALA A 21 -5.53 10.82 11.03
N VAL A 22 -5.42 9.53 10.73
CA VAL A 22 -6.56 8.62 10.61
C VAL A 22 -6.39 7.51 11.64
N SER A 23 -7.47 7.05 12.29
CA SER A 23 -7.42 5.92 13.25
C SER A 23 -8.08 4.64 12.73
N VAL A 24 -8.90 4.74 11.68
CA VAL A 24 -9.59 3.59 11.07
C VAL A 24 -8.63 2.72 10.25
N PRO A 25 -9.04 1.48 9.86
CA PRO A 25 -8.26 0.68 8.90
C PRO A 25 -8.01 1.41 7.60
N LEU A 26 -6.86 1.16 6.99
CA LEU A 26 -6.41 1.80 5.75
C LEU A 26 -6.15 0.76 4.68
N GLN A 27 -6.57 1.08 3.45
CA GLN A 27 -6.14 0.35 2.26
C GLN A 27 -5.06 1.19 1.56
N ALA A 28 -3.84 0.66 1.50
CA ALA A 28 -2.69 1.34 0.90
C ALA A 28 -2.40 0.74 -0.48
N GLU A 29 -2.44 1.57 -1.52
CA GLU A 29 -2.09 1.14 -2.88
C GLU A 29 -0.61 1.39 -3.18
N ILE A 30 0.13 0.34 -3.51
CA ILE A 30 1.49 0.46 -4.05
C ILE A 30 1.40 0.76 -5.55
N LYS A 31 1.86 1.95 -5.94
CA LYS A 31 1.94 2.38 -7.35
C LYS A 31 3.30 2.13 -8.01
N ASP A 32 4.33 1.86 -7.22
CA ASP A 32 5.70 1.55 -7.65
C ASP A 32 6.23 0.41 -6.78
N ALA A 33 6.65 -0.69 -7.40
CA ALA A 33 7.14 -1.87 -6.68
C ALA A 33 8.30 -1.56 -5.72
N ALA A 34 9.12 -0.54 -6.00
CA ALA A 34 10.19 -0.12 -5.11
C ALA A 34 9.66 0.43 -3.76
N ALA A 35 8.42 0.91 -3.72
CA ALA A 35 7.80 1.41 -2.50
C ALA A 35 7.36 0.28 -1.54
N ALA A 36 7.27 -0.98 -2.00
CA ALA A 36 6.84 -2.10 -1.17
C ALA A 36 7.72 -2.27 0.07
N ARG A 37 9.05 -2.15 -0.10
CA ARG A 37 10.00 -2.29 1.01
C ARG A 37 9.88 -1.16 2.03
N VAL A 38 9.74 0.08 1.55
CA VAL A 38 9.58 1.25 2.44
C VAL A 38 8.28 1.14 3.23
N LEU A 39 7.19 0.71 2.58
CA LEU A 39 5.92 0.46 3.25
C LEU A 39 6.06 -0.65 4.31
N ALA A 40 6.72 -1.77 3.98
CA ALA A 40 6.97 -2.86 4.92
C ALA A 40 7.70 -2.38 6.19
N GLU A 41 8.76 -1.58 6.01
CA GLU A 41 9.54 -1.02 7.12
C GLU A 41 8.67 -0.16 8.04
N VAL A 42 7.78 0.67 7.48
CA VAL A 42 6.84 1.46 8.28
C VAL A 42 5.84 0.57 9.01
N MET A 43 5.26 -0.42 8.32
CA MET A 43 4.25 -1.32 8.86
C MET A 43 4.78 -2.14 10.04
N LEU A 44 5.96 -2.73 9.90
CA LEU A 44 6.57 -3.54 10.96
C LEU A 44 7.00 -2.68 12.15
N ARG A 45 7.60 -1.51 11.90
CA ARG A 45 8.02 -0.58 12.95
C ARG A 45 6.84 -0.07 13.80
N ARG A 46 5.65 0.06 13.20
CA ARG A 46 4.48 0.65 13.83
C ARG A 46 3.36 -0.36 14.15
N ASP A 47 3.64 -1.66 14.01
CA ASP A 47 2.69 -2.75 14.29
C ASP A 47 1.35 -2.59 13.55
N LEU A 48 1.42 -2.36 12.23
CA LEU A 48 0.26 -2.01 11.39
C LEU A 48 -0.33 -3.19 10.61
N VAL A 49 0.14 -4.42 10.83
CA VAL A 49 -0.25 -5.61 10.04
C VAL A 49 -1.76 -5.80 10.01
N ASP A 50 -2.43 -5.65 11.15
CA ASP A 50 -3.88 -5.83 11.26
C ASP A 50 -4.69 -4.61 10.79
N ARG A 51 -4.03 -3.46 10.61
CA ARG A 51 -4.67 -2.17 10.32
C ARG A 51 -4.56 -1.76 8.86
N VAL A 52 -3.54 -2.25 8.15
CA VAL A 52 -3.24 -1.87 6.77
C VAL A 52 -3.44 -3.08 5.86
N GLU A 53 -4.32 -2.92 4.88
CA GLU A 53 -4.46 -3.81 3.74
C GLU A 53 -3.72 -3.22 2.55
N VAL A 54 -2.99 -4.04 1.79
CA VAL A 54 -2.15 -3.57 0.69
C VAL A 54 -2.71 -4.02 -0.65
N ILE A 55 -2.84 -3.09 -1.58
CA ILE A 55 -3.33 -3.38 -2.94
C ILE A 55 -2.34 -2.89 -3.99
N SER A 56 -2.32 -3.53 -5.16
CA SER A 56 -1.50 -3.07 -6.29
C SER A 56 -1.99 -3.65 -7.61
N PHE A 57 -1.66 -2.98 -8.71
CA PHE A 57 -1.74 -3.54 -10.06
C PHE A 57 -0.54 -4.45 -10.39
N HIS A 58 0.54 -4.32 -9.63
CA HIS A 58 1.81 -5.03 -9.81
C HIS A 58 1.82 -6.22 -8.85
N ASP A 59 1.71 -7.43 -9.39
CA ASP A 59 1.71 -8.65 -8.58
C ASP A 59 3.06 -8.85 -7.89
N GLU A 60 4.16 -8.43 -8.52
CA GLU A 60 5.50 -8.44 -7.92
C GLU A 60 5.59 -7.60 -6.64
N ALA A 61 4.83 -6.50 -6.55
CA ALA A 61 4.79 -5.67 -5.35
C ALA A 61 4.02 -6.37 -4.22
N LEU A 62 2.96 -7.13 -4.56
CA LEU A 62 2.17 -7.92 -3.61
C LEU A 62 2.97 -9.11 -3.08
N VAL A 63 3.70 -9.81 -3.94
CA VAL A 63 4.62 -10.87 -3.52
C VAL A 63 5.67 -10.32 -2.55
N GLU A 64 6.26 -9.18 -2.88
CA GLU A 64 7.32 -8.60 -2.05
C GLU A 64 6.80 -8.14 -0.69
N ILE A 65 5.65 -7.46 -0.63
CA ILE A 65 5.09 -7.02 0.66
C ILE A 65 4.64 -8.21 1.51
N ALA A 66 4.02 -9.23 0.92
CA ALA A 66 3.60 -10.44 1.63
C ALA A 66 4.81 -11.21 2.19
N ARG A 67 5.93 -11.23 1.45
CA ARG A 67 7.20 -11.81 1.91
C ARG A 67 7.80 -11.03 3.08
N LEU A 68 7.79 -9.69 3.01
CA LEU A 68 8.41 -8.82 4.01
C LEU A 68 7.56 -8.67 5.27
N VAL A 69 6.22 -8.72 5.16
CA VAL A 69 5.27 -8.51 6.25
C VAL A 69 4.33 -9.72 6.35
N PRO A 70 4.77 -10.80 7.01
CA PRO A 70 3.94 -11.99 7.18
C PRO A 70 2.60 -11.65 7.86
N GLY A 71 1.49 -12.11 7.27
CA GLY A 71 0.14 -11.88 7.79
C GLY A 71 -0.56 -10.63 7.24
N VAL A 72 0.12 -9.80 6.44
CA VAL A 72 -0.52 -8.67 5.76
C VAL A 72 -1.60 -9.16 4.80
N ARG A 73 -2.74 -8.47 4.77
CA ARG A 73 -3.79 -8.73 3.76
C ARG A 73 -3.42 -8.02 2.46
N THR A 74 -3.40 -8.78 1.36
CA THR A 74 -3.13 -8.28 0.01
C THR A 74 -4.36 -8.42 -0.89
N ALA A 75 -4.49 -7.54 -1.89
CA ALA A 75 -5.40 -7.76 -3.01
C ALA A 75 -4.85 -7.21 -4.32
N LEU A 76 -5.00 -7.98 -5.41
CA LEU A 76 -4.66 -7.56 -6.75
C LEU A 76 -5.75 -6.63 -7.30
N VAL A 77 -5.32 -5.49 -7.84
CA VAL A 77 -6.17 -4.61 -8.64
C VAL A 77 -5.95 -4.94 -10.11
N ALA A 78 -7.02 -5.25 -10.83
CA ALA A 78 -6.96 -5.54 -12.26
C ALA A 78 -7.70 -4.47 -13.04
N GLN A 79 -7.05 -3.93 -14.09
CA GLN A 79 -7.67 -2.98 -15.00
C GLN A 79 -8.73 -3.66 -15.89
N TYR A 80 -8.50 -4.94 -16.22
CA TYR A 80 -9.38 -5.77 -17.04
C TYR A 80 -9.74 -7.04 -16.28
N TYR A 81 -10.92 -7.58 -16.54
CA TYR A 81 -11.41 -8.79 -15.89
C TYR A 81 -11.28 -9.99 -16.83
N GLY A 82 -10.92 -11.14 -16.26
CA GLY A 82 -10.77 -12.41 -16.96
C GLY A 82 -10.20 -13.48 -16.03
N PRO A 83 -10.27 -14.78 -16.39
CA PRO A 83 -9.72 -15.86 -15.58
C PRO A 83 -8.24 -15.68 -15.24
N GLU A 84 -7.46 -15.06 -16.13
CA GLU A 84 -6.04 -14.77 -15.96
C GLU A 84 -5.70 -13.86 -14.77
N VAL A 85 -6.69 -13.10 -14.28
CA VAL A 85 -6.50 -12.26 -13.08
C VAL A 85 -6.29 -13.13 -11.84
N VAL A 86 -6.88 -14.33 -11.80
CA VAL A 86 -6.76 -15.26 -10.67
C VAL A 86 -5.32 -15.76 -10.56
N ASP A 87 -4.66 -16.04 -11.68
CA ASP A 87 -3.28 -16.53 -11.70
C ASP A 87 -2.27 -15.50 -11.15
N ARG A 88 -2.64 -14.22 -11.14
CA ARG A 88 -1.84 -13.10 -10.65
C ARG A 88 -2.17 -12.72 -9.20
N ALA A 89 -3.31 -13.16 -8.67
CA ALA A 89 -3.71 -12.89 -7.30
C ALA A 89 -2.97 -13.84 -6.36
N VAL A 90 -1.97 -13.31 -5.65
CA VAL A 90 -1.01 -14.05 -4.80
C VAL A 90 -1.00 -13.54 -3.37
#